data_AF-A0A0N4Y6L9-F1
#
_entry.id   AF-A0A0N4Y6L9-F1
#
_cell.length_a   1.000
_cell.length_b   1.000
_cell.length_c   1.000
_cell.angle_alpha   90.00
_cell.angle_beta   90.00
_cell.angle_gamma   90.00
#
_symmetry.space_group_name_H-M   'P 1'
#
loop_
_entity.id
_entity.type
_entity.pdbx_description
1 polymer ?
#
loop_
_entity_poly.entity_id
_entity_poly.type
_entity_poly.pdbx_seq_one_letter_code
_entity_poly.pdbx_strand_id
1 'polypeptide(L)'
;MVVQEKSEAVLMLCNFIEQNANKCAEYFPTEEGSPMSFDGDVQVSCKKREMFSFPFETRVRVQMTQLDVNIPGQKTHTCTHYHWMDWPDRGVPEADMAPVALLGKLKDCTML
;
A
#
# COMPACT_ATOMS: atom_id res chain seq x y z
N MET A 1 9.77 -8.33 -8.00
CA MET A 1 9.75 -8.52 -6.54
C MET A 1 8.35 -8.88 -6.01
N VAL A 2 7.36 -7.97 -5.99
CA VAL A 2 6.04 -8.21 -5.36
C VAL A 2 5.39 -9.54 -5.79
N VAL A 3 5.29 -9.79 -7.10
CA VAL A 3 4.71 -11.06 -7.62
C VAL A 3 5.62 -12.27 -7.36
N GLN A 4 6.94 -12.12 -7.52
CA GLN A 4 7.92 -13.20 -7.34
C GLN A 4 7.95 -13.72 -5.90
N GLU A 5 7.94 -12.81 -4.94
CA GLU A 5 7.91 -13.10 -3.49
C GLU A 5 6.50 -13.36 -2.98
N LYS A 6 5.49 -13.38 -3.88
CA LYS A 6 4.07 -13.55 -3.54
C LYS A 6 3.61 -12.60 -2.45
N SER A 7 4.12 -11.37 -2.45
CA SER A 7 3.82 -10.38 -1.40
C SER A 7 2.36 -9.95 -1.49
N GLU A 8 1.59 -10.22 -0.44
CA GLU A 8 0.17 -9.86 -0.39
C GLU A 8 -0.08 -8.45 0.12
N ALA A 9 0.91 -7.83 0.74
CA ALA A 9 0.80 -6.49 1.30
C ALA A 9 2.07 -5.67 1.08
N VAL A 10 1.88 -4.36 0.87
CA VAL A 10 2.95 -3.35 0.88
C VAL A 10 2.55 -2.29 1.91
N LEU A 11 3.46 -1.95 2.83
CA LEU A 11 3.27 -0.85 3.78
C LEU A 11 4.21 0.31 3.39
N MET A 12 3.62 1.40 2.91
CA MET A 12 4.30 2.65 2.56
C MET A 12 4.18 3.63 3.74
N LEU A 13 5.34 4.06 4.26
CA LEU A 13 5.47 4.93 5.44
C LEU A 13 5.99 6.33 5.09
N CYS A 14 6.00 6.68 3.80
CA CYS A 14 6.39 8.00 3.33
C CYS A 14 5.44 8.43 2.22
N ASN A 15 5.34 9.74 2.00
CA ASN A 15 4.67 10.30 0.84
C ASN A 15 5.62 10.32 -0.37
N PHE A 16 5.09 10.50 -1.59
CA PHE A 16 5.94 10.68 -2.78
C PHE A 16 6.81 11.94 -2.68
N ILE A 17 6.24 13.02 -2.12
CA ILE A 17 6.91 14.29 -1.88
C ILE A 17 6.76 14.66 -0.41
N GLU A 18 7.88 14.97 0.25
CA GLU A 18 7.89 15.46 1.62
C GLU A 18 8.83 16.66 1.71
N GLN A 19 8.38 17.75 2.33
CA GLN A 19 9.16 18.99 2.44
C GLN A 19 9.71 19.48 1.09
N ASN A 20 8.92 19.36 0.02
CA ASN A 20 9.27 19.68 -1.37
C ASN A 20 10.42 18.84 -1.97
N ALA A 21 10.78 17.72 -1.34
CA ALA A 21 11.74 16.76 -1.87
C ALA A 21 11.04 15.46 -2.28
N ASN A 22 11.45 14.89 -3.42
CA ASN A 22 11.00 13.57 -3.84
C ASN A 22 11.57 12.50 -2.91
N LYS A 23 10.71 11.71 -2.28
CA LYS A 23 11.07 10.62 -1.35
C LYS A 23 10.75 9.24 -1.91
N CYS A 24 9.69 9.15 -2.71
CA CYS A 24 9.26 7.91 -3.33
C CYS A 24 8.77 8.19 -4.76
N ALA A 25 9.01 7.24 -5.67
CA ALA A 25 8.45 7.30 -7.01
C ALA A 25 6.99 6.83 -6.99
N GLU A 26 6.18 7.27 -7.96
CA GLU A 26 4.84 6.71 -8.17
C GLU A 26 4.95 5.34 -8.85
N TYR A 27 4.87 4.27 -8.06
CA TYR A 27 5.05 2.88 -8.53
C TYR A 27 3.74 2.07 -8.56
N PHE A 28 2.59 2.71 -8.37
CA PHE A 28 1.29 2.07 -8.44
C PHE A 28 0.26 3.08 -8.95
N PRO A 29 -0.86 2.64 -9.55
CA PRO A 29 -1.91 3.54 -10.02
C PRO A 29 -2.59 4.23 -8.83
N THR A 30 -2.40 5.55 -8.75
CA THR A 30 -2.99 6.42 -7.73
C THR A 30 -4.40 6.87 -8.09
N GLU A 31 -4.95 6.47 -9.23
CA GLU A 31 -6.34 6.74 -9.63
C GLU A 31 -7.05 5.44 -10.02
N GLU A 32 -8.34 5.34 -9.70
CA GLU A 32 -9.17 4.23 -10.16
C GLU A 32 -9.39 4.31 -11.68
N GLY A 33 -9.33 3.16 -12.37
CA GLY A 33 -9.57 3.08 -13.82
C GLY A 33 -8.36 3.40 -14.71
N SER A 34 -7.26 3.89 -14.15
CA SER A 34 -6.01 4.20 -14.89
C SER A 34 -4.90 3.18 -14.53
N PRO A 35 -4.79 2.04 -15.24
CA PRO A 35 -3.75 1.06 -14.96
C PRO A 35 -2.35 1.60 -15.31
N MET A 36 -1.35 1.18 -14.55
CA MET A 36 0.06 1.51 -14.76
C MET A 36 0.79 0.30 -15.37
N SER A 37 1.58 0.54 -16.42
CA SER A 37 2.37 -0.50 -17.08
C SER A 37 3.85 -0.38 -16.74
N PHE A 38 4.51 -1.52 -16.58
CA PHE A 38 5.95 -1.64 -16.36
C PHE A 38 6.56 -2.59 -17.39
N ASP A 39 7.89 -2.56 -17.49
CA ASP A 39 8.65 -3.45 -18.38
C ASP A 39 8.28 -4.93 -18.16
N GLY A 40 8.32 -5.71 -19.25
CA GLY A 40 7.93 -7.13 -19.21
C GLY A 40 6.43 -7.36 -19.16
N ASP A 41 5.64 -6.43 -19.74
CA ASP A 41 4.18 -6.51 -19.85
C ASP A 41 3.46 -6.64 -18.50
N VAL A 42 4.05 -6.09 -17.44
CA VAL A 42 3.44 -6.08 -16.12
C VAL A 42 2.45 -4.93 -16.03
N GLN A 43 1.18 -5.24 -15.79
CA GLN A 43 0.13 -4.24 -15.64
C GLN A 43 -0.43 -4.24 -14.22
N VAL A 44 -0.39 -3.08 -13.56
CA VAL A 44 -0.92 -2.88 -12.21
C VAL A 44 -2.19 -2.04 -12.31
N SER A 45 -3.28 -2.49 -11.68
CA SER A 45 -4.56 -1.80 -11.70
C SER A 45 -5.13 -1.62 -10.29
N CYS A 46 -5.72 -0.45 -10.02
CA CYS A 46 -6.43 -0.18 -8.77
C CYS A 46 -7.85 -0.74 -8.85
N LYS A 47 -8.19 -1.66 -7.94
CA LYS A 47 -9.53 -2.26 -7.84
C LYS A 47 -10.45 -1.55 -6.88
N LYS A 48 -9.90 -1.13 -5.75
CA LYS A 48 -10.65 -0.50 -4.68
C LYS A 48 -9.73 0.36 -3.85
N ARG A 49 -10.21 1.53 -3.47
CA ARG A 49 -9.57 2.37 -2.46
C ARG A 49 -10.51 2.67 -1.30
N GLU A 50 -10.00 2.52 -0.08
CA GLU A 50 -10.73 2.87 1.13
C GLU A 50 -9.79 3.31 2.26
N MET A 51 -10.34 3.86 3.33
CA MET A 51 -9.57 4.12 4.55
C MET A 51 -9.57 2.87 5.43
N PHE A 52 -8.42 2.54 6.02
CA PHE A 52 -8.35 1.49 7.02
C PHE A 52 -9.19 1.87 8.24
N SER A 53 -10.08 0.97 8.66
CA SER A 53 -10.91 1.16 9.84
C SER A 53 -10.22 0.56 11.06
N PHE A 54 -9.76 1.41 11.96
CA PHE A 54 -9.20 0.98 13.25
C PHE A 54 -10.33 0.55 14.20
N PRO A 55 -10.09 -0.45 15.07
CA PRO A 55 -11.09 -0.90 16.05
C PRO A 55 -11.25 0.06 17.26
N PHE A 56 -10.65 1.24 17.19
CA PHE A 56 -10.67 2.31 18.20
C PHE A 56 -10.58 3.67 17.50
N GLU A 57 -10.96 4.71 18.22
CA GLU A 57 -10.80 6.08 17.75
C GLU A 57 -9.32 6.48 17.72
N THR A 58 -8.84 6.94 16.56
CA THR A 58 -7.47 7.43 16.39
C THR A 58 -7.43 8.49 15.30
N ARG A 59 -6.41 9.35 15.35
CA ARG A 59 -6.14 10.37 14.32
C ARG A 59 -5.32 9.83 13.15
N VAL A 60 -4.71 8.66 13.31
CA VAL A 60 -3.88 8.02 12.30
C VAL A 60 -4.68 7.74 11.02
N ARG A 61 -4.09 8.05 9.87
CA ARG A 61 -4.75 7.87 8.58
C ARG A 61 -3.98 6.91 7.69
N VAL A 62 -4.49 5.69 7.57
CA VAL A 62 -3.97 4.68 6.64
C VAL A 62 -4.95 4.51 5.48
N GLN A 63 -4.49 4.78 4.26
CA GLN A 63 -5.25 4.47 3.05
C GLN A 63 -4.92 3.06 2.58
N MET A 64 -5.95 2.28 2.28
CA MET A 64 -5.83 0.97 1.65
C MET A 64 -6.17 1.07 0.18
N THR A 65 -5.30 0.53 -0.66
CA THR A 65 -5.56 0.38 -2.09
C THR A 65 -5.34 -1.08 -2.49
N GLN A 66 -6.40 -1.75 -2.94
CA GLN A 66 -6.30 -3.10 -3.47
C GLN A 66 -5.82 -3.03 -4.93
N LEU A 67 -4.70 -3.67 -5.20
CA LEU A 67 -4.02 -3.68 -6.48
C LEU A 67 -4.05 -5.09 -7.08
N ASP A 68 -4.37 -5.17 -8.37
CA ASP A 68 -4.18 -6.38 -9.16
C ASP A 68 -3.00 -6.19 -10.10
N VAL A 69 -2.06 -7.13 -10.05
CA VAL A 69 -0.90 -7.22 -10.94
C VAL A 69 -1.13 -8.34 -11.92
N ASN A 70 -1.20 -8.00 -13.21
CA ASN A 70 -1.37 -8.93 -14.31
C ASN A 70 -0.05 -9.06 -15.07
N ILE A 71 0.38 -10.30 -15.30
CA ILE A 71 1.55 -10.64 -16.11
C ILE A 71 1.11 -11.72 -17.11
N PRO A 72 1.39 -11.58 -18.41
CA PRO A 72 0.99 -12.57 -19.41
C PRO A 72 1.42 -14.00 -19.03
N GLY A 73 0.48 -14.94 -19.13
CA GLY A 73 0.74 -16.35 -18.80
C GLY A 73 0.79 -16.68 -17.32
N GLN A 74 0.60 -15.72 -16.42
CA GLN A 74 0.51 -15.94 -14.97
C GLN A 74 -0.91 -15.67 -14.47
N LYS A 75 -1.23 -16.24 -13.30
CA LYS A 75 -2.45 -15.86 -12.58
C LYS A 75 -2.30 -14.42 -12.07
N THR A 76 -3.40 -13.66 -12.07
CA THR A 76 -3.45 -12.35 -11.44
C THR A 76 -3.00 -12.44 -10.00
N HIS A 77 -2.04 -11.59 -9.62
CA HIS A 77 -1.55 -11.47 -8.25
C HIS A 77 -2.21 -10.25 -7.61
N THR A 78 -2.96 -10.46 -6.53
CA THR A 78 -3.60 -9.37 -5.78
C THR A 78 -2.74 -8.99 -4.59
N CYS A 79 -2.55 -7.69 -4.38
CA CYS A 79 -1.78 -7.13 -3.28
C CYS A 79 -2.52 -5.93 -2.68
N THR A 80 -2.53 -5.80 -1.35
CA THR A 80 -3.07 -4.62 -0.66
C THR A 80 -1.96 -3.64 -0.32
N HIS A 81 -2.03 -2.45 -0.88
CA HIS A 81 -1.14 -1.35 -0.54
C HIS A 81 -1.72 -0.55 0.63
N TYR A 82 -0.96 -0.42 1.71
CA TYR A 82 -1.28 0.38 2.89
C TYR A 82 -0.37 1.59 2.90
N HIS A 83 -0.94 2.79 2.75
CA HIS A 83 -0.21 4.04 2.83
C HIS A 83 -0.53 4.75 4.15
N TRP A 84 0.46 4.82 5.04
CA TRP A 84 0.38 5.64 6.25
C TRP A 84 0.63 7.10 5.89
N MET A 85 -0.43 7.86 5.70
CA MET A 85 -0.37 9.16 5.02
C MET A 85 0.24 10.29 5.88
N ASP A 86 0.13 10.16 7.20
CA ASP A 86 0.57 11.15 8.18
C ASP A 86 1.88 10.77 8.88
N TRP A 87 2.64 9.81 8.33
CA TRP A 87 3.98 9.50 8.83
C TRP A 87 4.96 10.63 8.42
N PRO A 88 5.69 11.25 9.38
CA PRO A 88 6.57 12.38 9.09
C PRO A 88 7.92 11.92 8.51
N ASP A 89 8.50 12.73 7.61
CA ASP A 89 9.85 12.52 7.05
C ASP A 89 10.94 12.31 8.13
N ARG A 90 10.76 12.97 9.28
CA ARG A 90 11.67 12.86 10.42
C ARG A 90 10.88 12.54 11.68
N GLY A 91 11.21 11.40 12.29
CA GLY A 91 10.61 10.94 13.53
C GLY A 91 9.52 9.91 13.31
N VAL A 92 8.59 9.85 14.25
CA VAL A 92 7.43 8.94 14.23
C VAL A 92 6.18 9.75 14.57
N PRO A 93 5.00 9.39 14.01
CA PRO A 93 3.76 10.05 14.38
C PRO A 93 3.32 9.67 15.80
N GLU A 94 2.54 10.53 16.46
CA GLU A 94 1.71 10.08 17.58
C GLU A 94 0.68 9.11 17.03
N ALA A 95 0.75 7.84 17.45
CA ALA A 95 0.09 6.76 16.74
C ALA A 95 -0.71 5.80 17.64
N ASP A 96 -0.87 6.09 18.94
CA ASP A 96 -1.59 5.23 19.90
C ASP A 96 -1.25 3.73 19.70
N MET A 97 -2.28 2.88 19.58
CA MET A 97 -2.16 1.45 19.25
C MET A 97 -2.25 1.16 17.73
N ALA A 98 -2.31 2.19 16.88
CA ALA A 98 -2.47 2.03 15.43
C ALA A 98 -1.37 1.17 14.77
N PRO A 99 -0.07 1.29 15.11
CA PRO A 99 0.95 0.43 14.54
C PRO A 99 0.73 -1.04 14.88
N VAL A 100 0.27 -1.34 16.11
CA VAL A 100 0.02 -2.70 16.58
C VAL A 100 -1.22 -3.28 15.89
N ALA A 101 -2.30 -2.49 15.77
CA ALA A 101 -3.50 -2.92 15.05
C ALA A 101 -3.22 -3.20 13.57
N LEU A 102 -2.45 -2.33 12.91
CA LEU A 102 -2.04 -2.52 11.52
C LEU A 102 -1.12 -3.73 11.36
N LEU A 103 -0.14 -3.92 12.26
CA LEU A 103 0.73 -5.10 12.26
C LEU A 103 -0.08 -6.39 12.45
N GLY A 104 -1.08 -6.39 13.34
CA GLY A 104 -2.01 -7.50 13.51
C GLY A 104 -2.69 -7.85 12.20
N LYS A 105 -3.26 -6.83 11.52
CA LYS A 105 -3.90 -7.02 10.22
C LYS A 105 -2.96 -7.59 9.15
N LEU A 106 -1.73 -7.09 9.07
CA LEU A 106 -0.74 -7.53 8.08
C LEU A 106 -0.28 -8.98 8.31
N LYS A 107 -0.18 -9.39 9.58
CA LYS A 107 0.16 -10.78 9.93
C LYS A 107 -0.93 -11.76 9.52
N ASP A 108 -2.20 -11.38 9.69
CA ASP A 108 -3.32 -12.23 9.27
C ASP A 108 -3.30 -12.52 7.76
N CYS A 109 -2.83 -11.57 6.94
CA CYS A 109 -2.64 -11.79 5.50
C CYS A 109 -1.54 -12.82 5.20
N THR A 110 -0.53 -12.96 6.05
CA THR A 110 0.62 -13.87 5.77
C THR A 110 0.38 -15.30 6.24
N MET A 111 -0.75 -15.58 6.91
CA MET A 111 -1.05 -16.87 7.56
C MET A 111 -2.03 -17.75 6.74
N LEU A 112 -2.27 -17.40 5.48
CA LEU A 112 -3.02 -18.22 4.49
C LEU A 112 -2.05 -18.92 3.53
#